data_AF-A0A969L3Q6-F1
#
_entry.id   AF-A0A969L3Q6-F1
#
_cell.length_a   1.000
_cell.length_b   1.000
_cell.length_c   1.000
_cell.angle_alpha   90.00
_cell.angle_beta   90.00
_cell.angle_gamma   90.00
#
_symmetry.space_group_name_H-M   'P 1'
#
loop_
_entity.id
_entity.type
_entity.pdbx_description
1 polymer ?
#
loop_
_entity_poly.entity_id
_entity_poly.type
_entity_poly.pdbx_seq_one_letter_code
_entity_poly.pdbx_strand_id
1 'polypeptide(L)' 'MDVYATTGDPTLNLFYTAVVTGGEARAGSDANGLQWFDLDALPEQIAFRSAHEVLALLRNGHKS' A
#
# COMPACT_ATOMS: atom_id res chain seq x y z
N MET A 1 6.69 -12.94 7.61
CA MET A 1 5.70 -13.37 6.61
C MET A 1 4.40 -12.73 7.00
N ASP A 2 3.71 -12.09 6.07
CA ASP A 2 2.40 -11.51 6.35
C ASP A 2 1.37 -12.63 6.48
N VAL A 3 0.37 -12.38 7.33
CA VAL A 3 -0.72 -13.30 7.61
C VAL A 3 -2.05 -12.58 7.49
N TYR A 4 -3.07 -13.29 7.03
CA TYR A 4 -4.43 -12.76 6.92
C TYR A 4 -5.33 -13.37 8.00
N ALA A 5 -6.30 -12.56 8.44
CA ALA A 5 -7.29 -12.91 9.46
C ALA A 5 -6.69 -13.34 10.82
N THR A 6 -7.56 -13.63 11.78
CA THR A 6 -7.18 -14.14 13.10
C THR A 6 -6.68 -15.58 13.07
N THR A 7 -6.86 -16.28 11.94
CA THR A 7 -6.41 -17.66 11.73
C THR A 7 -4.91 -17.76 11.47
N GLY A 8 -4.27 -16.67 11.05
CA GLY A 8 -2.82 -16.62 10.83
C GLY A 8 -2.40 -17.27 9.50
N ASP A 9 -3.30 -17.37 8.53
CA ASP A 9 -3.01 -18.00 7.24
C ASP A 9 -1.98 -17.16 6.48
N PRO A 10 -0.87 -17.77 5.99
CA PRO A 10 0.16 -17.04 5.29
C PRO A 10 -0.36 -16.45 3.98
N THR A 11 0.02 -15.21 3.68
CA THR A 11 -0.37 -14.54 2.43
C THR A 11 0.79 -14.39 1.45
N LEU A 12 0.48 -14.53 0.16
CA LEU A 12 1.30 -14.00 -0.91
C LEU A 12 0.76 -12.63 -1.33
N ASN A 13 1.50 -11.56 -1.02
CA ASN A 13 1.14 -10.19 -1.39
C ASN A 13 1.88 -9.78 -2.67
N LEU A 14 1.13 -9.36 -3.69
CA LEU A 14 1.66 -8.87 -4.96
C LEU A 14 1.38 -7.38 -5.10
N PHE A 15 2.40 -6.59 -5.45
CA PHE A 15 2.31 -5.15 -5.60
C PHE A 15 2.67 -4.74 -7.02
N TYR A 16 1.88 -3.83 -7.60
CA TYR A 16 2.07 -3.32 -8.95
C TYR A 16 2.13 -1.79 -8.91
N THR A 17 3.02 -1.20 -9.70
CA THR A 17 2.99 0.24 -9.97
C THR A 17 1.93 0.52 -11.03
N ALA A 18 1.15 1.57 -10.81
CA ALA A 18 0.09 1.98 -11.72
C ALA A 18 0.01 3.50 -11.80
N VAL A 19 -0.56 4.01 -12.90
CA VAL A 19 -0.81 5.43 -13.11
C VAL A 19 -2.32 5.63 -13.25
N VAL A 20 -2.87 6.57 -12.49
CA VAL A 20 -4.27 6.98 -12.61
C VAL A 20 -4.44 7.73 -13.93
N THR A 21 -5.35 7.24 -14.79
CA THR A 21 -5.58 7.84 -16.12
C THR A 21 -6.80 8.77 -16.17
N GLY A 22 -7.64 8.78 -15.13
CA GLY A 22 -8.80 9.66 -15.02
C GLY A 22 -9.76 9.26 -13.89
N GLY A 23 -10.79 10.09 -13.64
CA GLY A 23 -11.82 9.87 -12.61
C GLY A 23 -11.60 10.67 -11.33
N GLU A 24 -12.48 10.47 -10.33
CA GLU A 24 -12.38 11.07 -9.00
C GLU A 24 -12.18 9.96 -7.96
N ALA A 25 -11.12 10.07 -7.16
CA ALA A 25 -10.76 9.05 -6.18
C ALA A 25 -11.73 9.08 -4.98
N ARG A 26 -12.36 7.94 -4.68
CA ARG A 26 -13.29 7.77 -3.56
C ARG A 26 -13.07 6.41 -2.91
N ALA A 27 -13.31 6.33 -1.60
CA ALA A 27 -13.27 5.06 -0.88
C ALA A 27 -14.34 4.10 -1.42
N GLY A 28 -13.97 2.83 -1.58
CA GLY A 28 -14.92 1.75 -1.90
C GLY A 28 -15.71 1.33 -0.65
N SER A 29 -16.62 0.37 -0.80
CA SER A 29 -17.43 -0.19 0.31
C SER A 29 -16.60 -0.76 1.45
N ASP A 30 -15.37 -1.17 1.16
CA ASP A 30 -14.52 -1.95 2.06
C ASP A 30 -13.50 -1.05 2.80
N ALA A 31 -13.59 0.27 2.61
CA ALA A 31 -12.70 1.26 3.20
C ALA A 31 -13.49 2.43 3.81
N ASN A 32 -13.07 2.87 4.99
CA ASN A 32 -13.70 4.00 5.68
C ASN A 32 -13.29 5.38 5.13
N GLY A 33 -12.26 5.43 4.29
CA GLY A 33 -11.73 6.69 3.75
C GLY A 33 -10.61 6.46 2.74
N LEU A 34 -10.24 7.53 2.04
CA LEU A 34 -9.16 7.53 1.05
C LEU A 34 -8.39 8.85 1.14
N GLN A 35 -7.07 8.76 1.15
CA GLN A 35 -6.17 9.90 1.16
C GLN A 35 -4.91 9.58 0.36
N TRP A 36 -4.40 10.58 -0.35
CA TRP A 36 -3.11 10.51 -1.04
C TRP A 36 -1.99 10.96 -0.10
N PHE A 37 -0.85 10.28 -0.17
CA PHE A 37 0.33 10.61 0.62
C PHE A 37 1.53 10.72 -0.31
N ASP A 38 2.39 11.71 -0.05
CA ASP A 38 3.71 11.74 -0.66
C ASP A 38 4.52 10.54 -0.18
N LEU A 39 5.38 10.01 -1.05
CA LEU A 39 6.15 8.82 -0.73
C LEU A 39 7.12 9.04 0.43
N ASP A 40 7.52 10.30 0.70
CA ASP A 40 8.33 10.71 1.84
C ASP A 40 7.51 11.08 3.10
N ALA A 41 6.18 11.14 3.01
CA ALA A 41 5.26 11.52 4.10
C ALA A 41 4.18 10.46 4.34
N LEU A 42 4.59 9.19 4.36
CA LEU A 42 3.71 8.05 4.62
C LEU A 42 3.25 8.01 6.09
N PRO A 43 2.02 7.50 6.35
CA PRO A 43 1.55 7.29 7.72
C PRO A 43 2.34 6.16 8.41
N GLU A 44 2.41 6.22 9.74
CA GLU A 44 3.08 5.18 10.53
C GLU A 44 2.34 3.83 10.50
N GLN A 45 1.00 3.86 10.42
CA GLN A 45 0.14 2.69 10.48
C GLN A 45 -0.12 2.11 9.08
N ILE A 46 0.86 1.37 8.55
CA ILE A 46 0.70 0.56 7.32
C ILE A 46 0.60 -0.91 7.72
N ALA A 47 -0.44 -1.58 7.24
CA ALA A 47 -0.93 -2.85 7.77
C ALA A 47 0.06 -4.02 7.69
N PHE A 48 0.82 -4.13 6.61
CA PHE A 48 1.68 -5.29 6.34
C PHE A 48 3.14 -4.93 6.27
N ARG A 49 4.00 -5.85 6.69
CA ARG A 49 5.46 -5.66 6.59
C ARG A 49 5.88 -5.58 5.13
N SER A 50 5.31 -6.40 4.24
CA SER A 50 5.64 -6.34 2.81
C SER A 50 5.27 -4.99 2.18
N ALA A 51 4.23 -4.31 2.67
CA ALA A 51 3.87 -2.98 2.20
C ALA A 51 4.94 -1.93 2.57
N HIS A 52 5.49 -1.98 3.79
CA HIS A 52 6.62 -1.14 4.17
C HIS A 52 7.86 -1.41 3.29
N GLU A 53 8.19 -2.68 3.07
CA GLU A 53 9.35 -3.08 2.27
C GLU A 53 9.22 -2.61 0.82
N VAL A 54 8.04 -2.78 0.20
CA VAL A 54 7.83 -2.37 -1.20
C VAL A 54 7.82 -0.85 -1.37
N LEU A 55 7.27 -0.11 -0.40
CA LEU A 55 7.27 1.36 -0.44
C LEU A 55 8.68 1.93 -0.29
N ALA A 56 9.53 1.30 0.54
CA ALA A 56 10.95 1.65 0.64
C ALA A 56 11.70 1.38 -0.67
N LEU A 57 11.43 0.24 -1.33
CA LEU A 57 12.00 -0.07 -2.65
C LEU A 57 11.54 0.94 -3.70
N LEU A 58 10.25 1.26 -3.75
CA LEU A 58 9.69 2.25 -4.68
C LEU A 58 10.34 3.62 -4.49
N ARG A 59 10.55 4.05 -3.24
CA ARG A 59 11.19 5.33 -2.89
C ARG A 59 12.62 5.41 -3.40
N ASN A 60 13.36 4.32 -3.29
CA ASN A 60 14.75 4.26 -3.76
C ASN A 60 14.83 4.20 -5.30
N GLY A 61 13.89 3.52 -5.95
CA GLY A 61 13.79 3.47 -7.41
C GLY A 61 13.34 4.78 -8.06
N HIS A 62 12.52 5.59 -7.36
CA HIS A 62 12.10 6.93 -7.81
C HIS A 62 13.19 8.00 -7.73
N LYS A 63 14.31 7.73 -7.04
CA LYS A 63 15.43 8.68 -6.87
C LYS A 63 16.53 8.52 -7.94
N SER A 64 16.26 7.79 -9.03
CA SER A 64 17.19 7.59 -10.16
C SER A 64 16.86 8.48 -11.35
#